data_AF-A0A392UNM6-F1
#
_entry.id   AF-A0A392UNM6-F1
#
_cell.length_a   1.000
_cell.length_b   1.000
_cell.length_c   1.000
_cell.angle_alpha   90.00
_cell.angle_beta   90.00
_cell.angle_gamma   90.00
#
_symmetry.space_group_name_H-M   'P 1'
#
loop_
_entity.id
_entity.type
_entity.pdbx_description
1 polymer ?
#
loop_
_entity_poly.entity_id
_entity_poly.type
_entity_poly.pdbx_seq_one_letter_code
_entity_poly.pdbx_strand_id
1 'polypeptide(L)' 'MLTTAPVLILPDAKESFVVYCHASKMGLGGVLMQK' A
#
# COMPACT_ATOMS: atom_id res chain seq x y z
N MET A 1 -4.31 -2.35 14.59
CA MET A 1 -3.28 -1.29 14.54
C MET A 1 -2.45 -1.52 13.29
N LEU A 2 -2.56 -0.66 12.27
CA LEU A 2 -1.99 -0.83 10.92
C LEU A 2 -0.54 -0.33 10.80
N THR A 3 0.13 -0.09 11.93
CA THR A 3 1.46 0.54 12.00
C THR A 3 2.60 -0.46 12.21
N THR A 4 2.35 -1.76 12.04
CA THR A 4 3.35 -2.82 12.29
C THR A 4 3.84 -3.47 11.00
N ALA A 5 4.05 -2.68 9.95
CA ALA A 5 4.74 -3.13 8.75
C ALA A 5 6.16 -2.55 8.70
N PRO A 6 7.15 -3.40 8.39
CA PRO A 6 8.46 -3.07 7.89
C PRO A 6 8.64 -1.80 7.06
N VAL A 7 8.66 -0.57 7.57
CA VAL A 7 8.96 0.61 6.70
C VAL A 7 10.38 0.53 6.09
N LEU A 8 11.17 -0.47 6.49
CA LEU A 8 12.58 -0.66 6.13
C LEU A 8 12.87 -1.99 5.40
N ILE A 9 11.91 -2.58 4.68
CA ILE A 9 12.19 -3.73 3.81
C ILE A 9 12.34 -3.21 2.38
N LEU A 10 13.47 -3.55 1.73
CA LEU A 10 13.67 -3.22 0.31
C LEU A 10 12.60 -3.94 -0.51
N PRO A 11 11.86 -3.23 -1.39
CA PRO A 11 10.89 -3.90 -2.25
C PRO A 11 11.60 -4.88 -3.17
N ASP A 12 11.03 -6.07 -3.35
CA ASP A 12 11.49 -7.03 -4.36
C ASP A 12 11.24 -6.48 -5.77
N ALA A 13 12.29 -6.17 -6.52
CA ALA A 13 12.17 -5.66 -7.89
C ALA A 13 11.48 -6.63 -8.86
N LYS A 14 11.30 -7.91 -8.48
CA LYS A 14 10.65 -8.94 -9.29
C LYS A 14 9.14 -9.00 -9.08
N GLU A 15 8.64 -8.51 -7.95
CA GLU A 15 7.22 -8.56 -7.63
C GLU A 15 6.50 -7.30 -8.07
N SER A 16 5.28 -7.47 -8.58
CA SER A 16 4.46 -6.36 -9.03
C SER A 16 3.87 -5.59 -7.84
N PHE A 17 3.70 -4.29 -8.01
CA PHE A 17 2.92 -3.48 -7.09
C PHE A 17 1.45 -3.39 -7.52
N VAL A 18 0.56 -3.37 -6.54
CA VAL A 18 -0.88 -3.18 -6.69
C VAL A 18 -1.30 -1.94 -5.91
N VAL A 19 -2.07 -1.07 -6.57
CA VAL A 19 -2.65 0.11 -5.94
C VAL A 19 -4.11 -0.16 -5.62
N TYR A 20 -4.48 0.04 -4.36
CA TYR A 20 -5.86 -0.01 -3.90
C TYR A 20 -6.34 1.40 -3.60
N CYS A 21 -7.26 1.90 -4.40
CA CYS A 21 -7.89 3.20 -4.21
C CYS A 21 -9.27 3.04 -3.55
N HIS A 22 -9.53 3.84 -2.51
CA HIS A 22 -10.84 3.96 -1.89
C HIS A 22 -11.33 5.40 -1.97
N ALA A 23 -12.44 5.60 -2.68
CA ALA A 23 -13.16 6.86 -2.70
C ALA A 23 -14.36 6.77 -1.75
N SER A 24 -14.46 7.73 -0.83
CA SER A 24 -15.60 7.89 0.07
C SER A 24 -16.18 9.30 -0.08
N LYS A 25 -17.41 9.51 0.44
CA LYS A 25 -18.04 10.84 0.46
C LYS A 25 -17.20 11.89 1.20
N MET A 26 -16.29 11.47 2.07
CA MET A 26 -15.45 12.35 2.89
C MET A 26 -14.03 12.53 2.35
N GLY A 27 -13.62 11.75 1.35
CA GLY A 27 -12.26 11.84 0.81
C GLY A 27 -11.81 10.61 0.05
N LEU A 28 -10.64 10.75 -0.56
CA LEU A 28 -9.95 9.72 -1.33
C LEU A 28 -8.74 9.21 -0.53
N GLY A 29 -8.57 7.90 -0.45
CA GLY A 29 -7.40 7.25 0.14
C GLY A 29 -6.85 6.18 -0.80
N GLY A 30 -5.55 5.92 -0.74
CA GLY A 30 -4.90 4.88 -1.54
C GLY A 30 -3.83 4.15 -0.75
N VAL A 31 -3.64 2.86 -1.02
CA VAL A 31 -2.54 2.04 -0.49
C VAL A 31 -1.80 1.38 -1.64
N LEU A 32 -0.46 1.53 -1.64
CA LEU A 32 0.43 0.77 -2.50
C LEU A 32 0.85 -0.48 -1.74
N MET A 33 0.61 -1.65 -2.31
CA MET A 33 1.04 -2.93 -1.75
C MET A 33 1.92 -3.66 -2.77
N GLN A 34 2.91 -4.37 -2.28
CA GLN A 34 3.67 -5.32 -3.08
C GLN A 34 3.00 -6.69 -3.00
N LYS A 35 2.93 -7.41 -4.12
CA LYS A 35 2.36 -8.76 -4.18
C LYS A 35 3.21 -9.78 -3.42
#